data_AF-A0A6S8TN97-F1
#
_entry.id   AF-A0A6S8TN97-F1
#
_cell.length_a   1.000
_cell.length_b   1.000
_cell.length_c   1.000
_cell.angle_alpha   90.00
_cell.angle_beta   90.00
_cell.angle_gamma   90.00
#
_symmetry.space_group_name_H-M   'P 1'
#
loop_
_entity.id
_entity.type
_entity.pdbx_description
1 polymer ?
#
loop_
_entity_poly.entity_id
_entity_poly.type
_entity_poly.pdbx_seq_one_letter_code
_entity_poly.pdbx_strand_id
1 'polypeptide(L)'
;MDFLPYINTTFVLITTPFHILYPAGIDLLAPNITSNKHLLQWFATNIGNYTGGHQFHPLVSPFPLGLKPHMGSRPFQHPIPYYREIFLKTMNDTEEMTMKKNIVFAGYISRTHEGRSNIPSGPKLGYEQYLEQIARSRYVISPNGDHPDCHRHYEALGLGAIPITQLDPYLYSHLKEGPIIYDNDNWNLTELTSTLTLPAPKVNRNMIFEEYWMEYVERVVGRPLWWWDVVDAKRSKLAEFAASNQYKLQSNDTL
;
A
#
# COMPACT_ATOMS: atom_id res chain seq x y z
N MET A 1 21.27 19.89 5.00
CA MET A 1 21.58 20.20 6.42
C MET A 1 21.38 18.91 7.18
N ASP A 2 22.43 18.36 7.79
CA ASP A 2 22.34 17.10 8.53
C ASP A 2 21.74 17.37 9.92
N PHE A 3 20.50 16.94 10.13
CA PHE A 3 19.78 17.14 11.38
C PHE A 3 19.92 15.95 12.34
N LEU A 4 20.40 14.79 11.86
CA LEU A 4 20.47 13.55 12.64
C LEU A 4 21.31 13.69 13.92
N PRO A 5 22.47 14.38 13.93
CA PRO A 5 23.26 14.55 15.15
C PRO A 5 22.55 15.36 16.25
N TYR A 6 21.53 16.14 15.90
CA TYR A 6 20.81 16.99 16.83
C TYR A 6 19.57 16.32 17.44
N ILE A 7 19.19 15.12 16.97
CA ILE A 7 18.09 14.35 17.55
C ILE A 7 18.60 13.62 18.80
N ASN A 8 18.17 14.07 19.98
CA ASN A 8 18.56 13.51 21.28
C ASN A 8 17.46 12.68 21.97
N THR A 9 16.40 12.36 21.23
CA THR A 9 15.25 11.59 21.70
C THR A 9 14.94 10.46 20.74
N THR A 10 14.38 9.36 21.24
CA THR A 10 14.03 8.23 20.38
C THR A 10 13.00 8.62 19.33
N PHE A 11 13.17 8.14 18.10
CA PHE A 11 12.27 8.47 17.00
C PHE A 11 12.03 7.26 16.09
N VAL A 12 10.91 7.33 15.37
CA VAL A 12 10.61 6.48 14.23
C VAL A 12 10.76 7.35 12.98
N LEU A 13 11.46 6.84 11.97
CA LEU A 13 11.56 7.50 10.67
C LEU A 13 10.59 6.84 9.70
N ILE A 14 9.75 7.61 9.04
CA ILE A 14 8.89 7.13 7.95
C ILE A 14 9.24 7.92 6.70
N THR A 15 9.67 7.24 5.64
CA THR A 15 9.99 7.86 4.35
C THR A 15 9.09 7.29 3.26
N THR A 16 8.26 8.15 2.67
CA THR A 16 7.37 7.83 1.56
C THR A 16 7.85 8.53 0.28
N PRO A 17 7.35 8.16 -0.90
CA PRO A 17 7.76 8.80 -2.15
C PRO A 17 7.24 10.24 -2.15
N PHE A 18 8.13 11.21 -2.05
CA PHE A 18 7.77 12.62 -2.12
C PHE A 18 7.89 13.20 -3.55
N HIS A 19 8.72 12.60 -4.42
CA HIS A 19 8.97 13.04 -5.79
C HIS A 19 9.34 11.90 -6.76
N ILE A 20 9.42 12.21 -8.06
CA ILE A 20 9.79 11.30 -9.16
C ILE A 20 11.21 10.71 -9.00
N LEU A 21 12.07 11.33 -8.17
CA LEU A 21 13.47 10.95 -8.00
C LEU A 21 13.75 10.51 -6.55
N TYR A 22 14.62 9.51 -6.40
CA TYR A 22 15.11 9.09 -5.09
C TYR A 22 15.92 10.21 -4.41
N PRO A 23 15.98 10.24 -3.08
CA PRO A 23 16.84 11.18 -2.38
C PRO A 23 18.29 10.94 -2.82
N ALA A 24 18.94 11.95 -3.41
CA ALA A 24 20.33 11.85 -3.82
C ALA A 24 21.23 11.58 -2.60
N GLY A 25 22.13 10.60 -2.71
CA GLY A 25 23.07 10.23 -1.63
C GLY A 25 22.43 9.43 -0.49
N ILE A 26 21.25 8.84 -0.68
CA ILE A 26 20.60 8.01 0.34
C ILE A 26 21.45 6.81 0.76
N ASP A 27 22.25 6.26 -0.15
CA ASP A 27 23.27 5.24 0.09
C ASP A 27 24.35 5.69 1.08
N LEU A 28 24.72 6.98 1.05
CA LEU A 28 25.68 7.56 2.00
C LEU A 28 25.04 7.92 3.34
N LEU A 29 23.74 8.24 3.35
CA LEU A 29 23.00 8.64 4.55
C LEU A 29 22.44 7.45 5.35
N ALA A 30 22.06 6.36 4.66
CA ALA A 30 21.43 5.20 5.28
C ALA A 30 22.27 4.57 6.41
N PRO A 31 23.61 4.45 6.32
CA PRO A 31 24.44 4.00 7.43
C PRO A 31 24.35 4.92 8.66
N ASN A 32 24.30 6.24 8.47
CA ASN A 32 24.20 7.21 9.57
C ASN A 32 22.82 7.17 10.24
N ILE A 33 21.77 6.97 9.45
CA ILE A 33 20.40 6.79 9.95
C ILE A 33 20.33 5.52 10.79
N THR A 34 20.75 4.38 10.21
CA THR A 34 20.64 3.06 10.86
C THR A 34 21.59 2.88 12.05
N SER A 35 22.68 3.65 12.11
CA SER A 35 23.59 3.67 13.27
C SER A 35 23.19 4.65 14.36
N ASN A 36 22.13 5.46 14.15
CA ASN A 36 21.70 6.42 15.15
C ASN A 36 21.09 5.70 16.38
N LYS A 37 21.71 5.86 17.55
CA LYS A 37 21.27 5.23 18.81
C LYS A 37 19.84 5.57 19.24
N HIS A 38 19.25 6.62 18.67
CA HIS A 38 17.89 7.06 18.96
C HIS A 38 16.88 6.57 17.92
N LEU A 39 17.32 5.98 16.80
CA LEU A 39 16.40 5.37 15.84
C LEU A 39 15.79 4.10 16.45
N LEU A 40 14.46 4.04 16.48
CA LEU A 40 13.73 2.83 16.88
C LEU A 40 13.50 1.93 15.68
N GLN A 41 13.03 2.50 14.58
CA GLN A 41 12.76 1.81 13.32
C GLN A 41 12.65 2.84 12.19
N TRP A 42 13.07 2.45 10.99
CA TRP A 42 12.92 3.19 9.75
C TRP A 42 11.97 2.46 8.81
N PHE A 43 10.80 3.03 8.60
CA PHE A 43 9.81 2.55 7.64
C PHE A 43 9.99 3.26 6.31
N ALA A 44 10.05 2.50 5.21
CA ALA A 44 10.18 3.07 3.88
C ALA A 44 9.30 2.37 2.85
N THR A 45 8.79 3.13 1.89
CA THR A 45 8.18 2.58 0.67
C THR A 45 9.29 2.21 -0.31
N ASN A 46 9.12 1.17 -1.13
CA ASN A 46 10.12 0.79 -2.14
C ASN A 46 11.54 0.71 -1.55
N ILE A 47 11.64 0.01 -0.41
CA ILE A 47 12.74 0.09 0.55
C ILE A 47 14.14 -0.02 -0.05
N GLY A 48 14.36 -0.82 -1.10
CA GLY A 48 15.68 -0.93 -1.71
C GLY A 48 16.24 0.42 -2.15
N ASN A 49 15.44 1.20 -2.88
CA ASN A 49 15.88 2.49 -3.41
C ASN A 49 15.82 3.60 -2.35
N TYR A 50 14.78 3.59 -1.49
CA TYR A 50 14.60 4.63 -0.47
C TYR A 50 15.46 4.44 0.77
N THR A 51 16.17 3.31 0.89
CA THR A 51 17.15 3.06 1.96
C THR A 51 18.56 2.83 1.45
N GLY A 52 18.84 3.15 0.17
CA GLY A 52 20.18 3.04 -0.38
C GLY A 52 20.77 1.62 -0.34
N GLY A 53 19.92 0.59 -0.53
CA GLY A 53 20.34 -0.81 -0.48
C GLY A 53 20.29 -1.46 0.91
N HIS A 54 19.81 -0.75 1.94
CA HIS A 54 19.68 -1.27 3.30
C HIS A 54 18.33 -1.97 3.57
N GLN A 55 17.66 -2.47 2.54
CA GLN A 55 16.32 -3.05 2.70
C GLN A 55 16.25 -4.16 3.75
N PHE A 56 17.29 -4.97 3.92
CA PHE A 56 17.34 -6.09 4.87
C PHE A 56 17.96 -5.72 6.23
N HIS A 57 18.18 -4.43 6.51
CA HIS A 57 18.70 -4.01 7.79
C HIS A 57 17.66 -4.23 8.90
N PRO A 58 18.01 -4.71 10.12
CA PRO A 58 17.04 -5.02 11.18
C PRO A 58 16.17 -3.84 11.62
N LEU A 59 16.71 -2.62 11.55
CA LEU A 59 15.99 -1.37 11.85
C LEU A 59 15.27 -0.76 10.63
N VAL A 60 15.20 -1.47 9.52
CA VAL A 60 14.45 -1.05 8.33
C VAL A 60 13.22 -1.95 8.19
N SER A 61 12.08 -1.38 7.81
CA SER A 61 10.86 -2.14 7.53
C SER A 61 10.10 -1.59 6.34
N PRO A 62 9.40 -2.44 5.58
CA PRO A 62 8.55 -1.98 4.50
C PRO A 62 7.37 -1.18 5.05
N PHE A 63 6.98 -0.17 4.27
CA PHE A 63 5.84 0.73 4.51
C PHE A 63 5.04 0.84 3.20
N PRO A 64 3.71 1.02 3.26
CA PRO A 64 2.90 1.00 2.06
C PRO A 64 3.15 2.18 1.12
N LEU A 65 3.24 1.90 -0.17
CA LEU A 65 3.09 2.90 -1.21
C LEU A 65 1.70 3.53 -1.22
N GLY A 66 0.67 2.77 -0.82
CA GLY A 66 -0.70 3.22 -0.68
C GLY A 66 -1.45 3.39 -1.99
N LEU A 67 -2.63 4.02 -1.94
CA LEU A 67 -3.45 4.31 -3.11
C LEU A 67 -2.75 5.33 -4.02
N LYS A 68 -3.04 5.25 -5.32
CA LYS A 68 -2.48 6.18 -6.30
C LYS A 68 -2.82 7.63 -5.90
N PRO A 69 -1.83 8.52 -5.72
CA PRO A 69 -2.09 9.89 -5.31
C PRO A 69 -2.50 10.76 -6.50
N HIS A 70 -2.74 12.03 -6.21
CA HIS A 70 -2.96 13.02 -7.23
C HIS A 70 -1.72 13.23 -8.12
N MET A 71 -1.85 13.09 -9.44
CA MET A 71 -0.72 13.12 -10.39
C MET A 71 -0.82 14.27 -11.41
N GLY A 72 -1.08 15.51 -10.99
CA GLY A 72 -1.13 16.72 -11.85
C GLY A 72 -2.54 17.32 -12.06
N SER A 73 -2.71 18.39 -12.84
CA SER A 73 -3.95 19.20 -12.91
C SER A 73 -5.15 18.68 -13.75
N ARG A 74 -5.12 17.48 -14.33
CA ARG A 74 -6.19 16.92 -15.18
C ARG A 74 -7.21 16.12 -14.34
N PRO A 75 -8.48 15.98 -14.77
CA PRO A 75 -9.50 15.25 -14.00
C PRO A 75 -9.11 13.81 -13.61
N PHE A 76 -8.44 13.09 -14.51
CA PHE A 76 -7.93 11.72 -14.27
C PHE A 76 -6.67 11.65 -13.41
N GLN A 77 -6.17 12.81 -12.99
CA GLN A 77 -5.06 12.93 -12.08
C GLN A 77 -5.56 13.06 -10.62
N HIS A 78 -6.88 13.09 -10.36
CA HIS A 78 -7.50 12.92 -9.02
C HIS A 78 -8.13 11.53 -8.87
N PRO A 79 -7.37 10.45 -8.64
CA PRO A 79 -7.90 9.09 -8.56
C PRO A 79 -8.74 8.80 -7.31
N ILE A 80 -8.52 9.52 -6.21
CA ILE A 80 -9.11 9.20 -4.90
C ILE A 80 -10.65 9.28 -4.88
N PRO A 81 -11.32 10.31 -5.44
CA PRO A 81 -12.78 10.35 -5.49
C PRO A 81 -13.40 9.13 -6.19
N TYR A 82 -12.88 8.75 -7.36
CA TYR A 82 -13.34 7.57 -8.09
C TYR A 82 -13.14 6.28 -7.30
N TYR A 83 -11.96 6.14 -6.67
CA TYR A 83 -11.67 5.00 -5.81
C TYR A 83 -12.65 4.91 -4.65
N ARG A 84 -12.90 6.04 -3.95
CA ARG A 84 -13.85 6.11 -2.83
C ARG A 84 -15.26 5.72 -3.26
N GLU A 85 -15.71 6.21 -4.42
CA GLU A 85 -17.04 5.88 -4.94
C GLU A 85 -17.20 4.36 -5.17
N ILE A 86 -16.26 3.74 -5.89
CA ILE A 86 -16.29 2.29 -6.13
C ILE A 86 -16.14 1.51 -4.82
N PHE A 87 -15.25 1.93 -3.92
CA PHE A 87 -15.07 1.32 -2.61
C PHE A 87 -16.39 1.28 -1.83
N LEU A 88 -17.09 2.41 -1.71
CA LEU A 88 -18.37 2.49 -1.01
C LEU A 88 -19.46 1.65 -1.68
N LYS A 89 -19.52 1.61 -3.02
CA LYS A 89 -20.42 0.69 -3.75
C LYS A 89 -20.16 -0.77 -3.31
N THR A 90 -18.89 -1.19 -3.28
CA THR A 90 -18.52 -2.55 -2.87
C THR A 90 -18.70 -2.87 -1.38
N MET A 91 -18.98 -1.86 -0.53
CA MET A 91 -19.28 -2.05 0.90
C MET A 91 -20.78 -2.24 1.15
N ASN A 92 -21.62 -1.63 0.31
CA ASN A 92 -23.08 -1.71 0.40
C ASN A 92 -23.65 -2.98 -0.27
N ASP A 93 -22.86 -3.65 -1.11
CA ASP A 93 -23.26 -4.88 -1.76
C ASP A 93 -23.23 -6.05 -0.76
N THR A 94 -24.37 -6.73 -0.59
CA THR A 94 -24.41 -8.03 0.10
C THR A 94 -23.59 -9.06 -0.67
N GLU A 95 -23.00 -10.04 0.03
CA GLU A 95 -22.19 -11.13 -0.57
C GLU A 95 -22.94 -11.88 -1.70
N GLU A 96 -24.28 -11.85 -1.70
CA GLU A 96 -25.15 -12.43 -2.73
C GLU A 96 -25.25 -11.59 -4.03
N MET A 97 -24.99 -10.28 -3.97
CA MET A 97 -25.15 -9.36 -5.11
C MET A 97 -23.81 -9.01 -5.80
N THR A 98 -22.68 -9.23 -5.15
CA THR A 98 -21.33 -9.15 -5.75
C THR A 98 -20.87 -10.51 -6.25
N MET A 99 -21.40 -10.96 -7.39
CA MET A 99 -20.66 -11.96 -8.15
C MET A 99 -19.36 -11.29 -8.60
N LYS A 100 -18.26 -11.52 -7.88
CA LYS A 100 -16.92 -11.43 -8.44
C LYS A 100 -16.89 -12.35 -9.66
N LYS A 101 -17.31 -11.84 -10.82
CA LYS A 101 -17.57 -12.60 -12.05
C LYS A 101 -16.27 -13.15 -12.64
N ASN A 102 -15.19 -12.41 -12.43
CA ASN A 102 -13.88 -12.76 -12.92
C ASN A 102 -13.09 -13.48 -11.82
N ILE A 103 -12.50 -14.62 -12.15
CA ILE A 103 -11.56 -15.29 -11.23
C ILE A 103 -10.29 -14.44 -11.14
N VAL A 104 -9.65 -14.14 -12.27
CA VAL A 104 -8.44 -13.34 -12.36
C VAL A 104 -8.66 -12.16 -13.31
N PHE A 105 -8.24 -10.97 -12.92
CA PHE A 105 -8.15 -9.81 -13.79
C PHE A 105 -6.70 -9.42 -14.07
N ALA A 106 -6.36 -9.40 -15.35
CA ALA A 106 -5.11 -8.84 -15.87
C ALA A 106 -5.39 -7.45 -16.45
N GLY A 107 -5.09 -6.40 -15.68
CA GLY A 107 -5.17 -5.03 -16.16
C GLY A 107 -4.07 -4.72 -17.19
N TYR A 108 -4.06 -3.49 -17.70
CA TYR A 108 -2.98 -3.01 -18.55
C TYR A 108 -1.65 -3.00 -17.77
N ILE A 109 -0.61 -3.61 -18.35
CA ILE A 109 0.75 -3.65 -17.81
C ILE A 109 1.64 -2.80 -18.72
N SER A 110 2.10 -1.65 -18.22
CA SER A 110 3.08 -0.83 -18.94
C SER A 110 4.44 -1.54 -19.01
N ARG A 111 5.16 -1.38 -20.13
CA ARG A 111 6.52 -1.89 -20.30
C ARG A 111 7.54 -0.96 -19.63
N THR A 112 7.48 -0.85 -18.31
CA THR A 112 8.43 -0.01 -17.55
C THR A 112 9.68 -0.77 -17.09
N HIS A 113 9.66 -2.10 -17.17
CA HIS A 113 10.81 -2.97 -16.87
C HIS A 113 10.72 -4.26 -17.70
N GLU A 114 11.87 -4.87 -18.06
CA GLU A 114 11.97 -6.05 -18.92
C GLU A 114 11.27 -7.30 -18.34
N GLY A 115 11.26 -7.42 -17.02
CA GLY A 115 10.59 -8.51 -16.29
C GLY A 115 9.07 -8.56 -16.48
N ARG A 116 8.48 -7.60 -17.19
CA ARG A 116 7.05 -7.58 -17.54
C ARG A 116 6.73 -8.13 -18.93
N SER A 117 7.75 -8.47 -19.72
CA SER A 117 7.60 -8.90 -21.12
C SER A 117 6.67 -10.10 -21.31
N ASN A 118 6.68 -11.04 -20.36
CA ASN A 118 5.89 -12.27 -20.41
C ASN A 118 4.61 -12.22 -19.55
N ILE A 119 4.27 -11.05 -18.99
CA ILE A 119 3.10 -10.91 -18.13
C ILE A 119 1.89 -10.55 -19.00
N PRO A 120 0.77 -11.27 -18.87
CA PRO A 120 -0.46 -10.94 -19.57
C PRO A 120 -0.88 -9.50 -19.31
N SER A 121 -1.11 -8.74 -20.38
CA SER A 121 -1.59 -7.36 -20.31
C SER A 121 -2.97 -7.26 -20.93
N GLY A 122 -3.93 -6.78 -20.15
CA GLY A 122 -5.25 -6.42 -20.65
C GLY A 122 -5.25 -5.09 -21.42
N PRO A 123 -6.43 -4.67 -21.89
CA PRO A 123 -6.60 -3.38 -22.57
C PRO A 123 -6.35 -2.20 -21.62
N LYS A 124 -5.91 -1.07 -22.18
CA LYS A 124 -5.78 0.19 -21.44
C LYS A 124 -7.17 0.81 -21.22
N LEU A 125 -7.66 0.72 -19.98
CA LEU A 125 -8.96 1.24 -19.57
C LEU A 125 -8.85 2.65 -18.97
N GLY A 126 -9.98 3.37 -18.93
CA GLY A 126 -10.13 4.52 -18.04
C GLY A 126 -10.01 4.09 -16.58
N TYR A 127 -9.60 5.01 -15.69
CA TYR A 127 -9.31 4.66 -14.30
C TYR A 127 -10.53 4.08 -13.56
N GLU A 128 -11.71 4.69 -13.72
CA GLU A 128 -12.96 4.19 -13.14
C GLU A 128 -13.30 2.76 -13.63
N GLN A 129 -13.28 2.55 -14.95
CA GLN A 129 -13.50 1.22 -15.54
C GLN A 129 -12.49 0.18 -15.05
N TYR A 130 -11.23 0.58 -14.87
CA TYR A 130 -10.20 -0.28 -14.30
C TYR A 130 -10.53 -0.67 -12.84
N LEU A 131 -10.95 0.28 -12.00
CA LEU A 131 -11.37 0.00 -10.63
C LEU A 131 -12.61 -0.91 -10.59
N GLU A 132 -13.57 -0.70 -11.49
CA GLU A 132 -14.72 -1.61 -11.60
C GLU A 132 -14.31 -3.03 -11.96
N GLN A 133 -13.32 -3.22 -12.85
CA GLN A 133 -12.81 -4.55 -13.18
C GLN A 133 -12.13 -5.20 -11.97
N ILE A 134 -11.36 -4.44 -11.18
CA ILE A 134 -10.81 -4.94 -9.91
C ILE A 134 -11.93 -5.34 -8.95
N ALA A 135 -12.92 -4.46 -8.76
CA ALA A 135 -14.06 -4.70 -7.88
C ALA A 135 -14.86 -5.95 -8.29
N ARG A 136 -14.92 -6.29 -9.58
CA ARG A 136 -15.59 -7.51 -10.10
C ARG A 136 -14.71 -8.76 -10.12
N SER A 137 -13.47 -8.69 -9.64
CA SER A 137 -12.50 -9.79 -9.72
C SER A 137 -12.11 -10.33 -8.35
N ARG A 138 -11.92 -11.65 -8.25
CA ARG A 138 -11.45 -12.30 -7.01
C ARG A 138 -9.96 -12.08 -6.81
N TYR A 139 -9.19 -12.19 -7.90
CA TYR A 139 -7.75 -12.01 -7.93
C TYR A 139 -7.35 -10.96 -8.98
N VAL A 140 -6.25 -10.25 -8.73
CA VAL A 140 -5.72 -9.22 -9.63
C VAL A 140 -4.23 -9.44 -9.87
N ILE A 141 -3.83 -9.48 -11.14
CA ILE A 141 -2.42 -9.52 -11.55
C ILE A 141 -1.75 -8.20 -11.17
N SER A 142 -0.82 -8.27 -10.21
CA SER A 142 -0.13 -7.12 -9.65
C SER A 142 1.38 -7.33 -9.55
N PRO A 143 2.05 -7.52 -10.70
CA PRO A 143 3.50 -7.66 -10.78
C PRO A 143 4.21 -6.38 -10.32
N ASN A 144 5.53 -6.52 -10.12
CA ASN A 144 6.39 -5.40 -9.79
C ASN A 144 6.20 -4.26 -10.79
N GLY A 145 6.03 -3.07 -10.24
CA GLY A 145 6.12 -1.73 -10.81
C GLY A 145 7.39 -1.42 -11.60
N ASP A 146 7.74 -0.14 -11.55
CA ASP A 146 9.15 0.28 -11.55
C ASP A 146 9.87 -0.24 -10.29
N HIS A 147 9.09 -0.67 -9.29
CA HIS A 147 9.50 -1.20 -8.01
C HIS A 147 8.59 -2.34 -7.55
N PRO A 148 9.01 -3.12 -6.54
CA PRO A 148 8.17 -4.17 -5.98
C PRO A 148 6.82 -3.69 -5.44
N ASP A 149 6.78 -2.59 -4.67
CA ASP A 149 5.53 -2.08 -4.08
C ASP A 149 4.74 -1.23 -5.08
N CYS A 150 3.44 -1.52 -5.27
CA CYS A 150 2.63 -0.92 -6.32
C CYS A 150 1.27 -0.47 -5.79
N HIS A 151 0.77 0.67 -6.29
CA HIS A 151 -0.58 1.17 -5.98
C HIS A 151 -1.67 0.11 -6.21
N ARG A 152 -1.47 -0.75 -7.22
CA ARG A 152 -2.40 -1.82 -7.57
C ARG A 152 -2.60 -2.84 -6.44
N HIS A 153 -1.59 -3.06 -5.59
CA HIS A 153 -1.73 -3.94 -4.42
C HIS A 153 -2.82 -3.40 -3.49
N TYR A 154 -2.74 -2.11 -3.15
CA TYR A 154 -3.68 -1.44 -2.25
C TYR A 154 -5.05 -1.22 -2.88
N GLU A 155 -5.10 -0.89 -4.18
CA GLU A 155 -6.36 -0.78 -4.92
C GLU A 155 -7.12 -2.13 -4.93
N ALA A 156 -6.40 -3.24 -5.17
CA ALA A 156 -6.99 -4.57 -5.11
C ALA A 156 -7.51 -4.90 -3.71
N LEU A 157 -6.67 -4.71 -2.69
CA LEU A 157 -7.02 -5.02 -1.30
C LEU A 157 -8.28 -4.27 -0.86
N GLY A 158 -8.33 -2.95 -1.05
CA GLY A 158 -9.49 -2.19 -0.58
C GLY A 158 -10.76 -2.44 -1.40
N LEU A 159 -10.66 -2.82 -2.68
CA LEU A 159 -11.82 -3.28 -3.48
C LEU A 159 -12.14 -4.77 -3.28
N GLY A 160 -11.51 -5.41 -2.28
CA GLY A 160 -11.73 -6.79 -1.89
C GLY A 160 -11.34 -7.82 -2.94
N ALA A 161 -10.27 -7.57 -3.69
CA ALA A 161 -9.61 -8.54 -4.53
C ALA A 161 -8.23 -8.89 -3.95
N ILE A 162 -7.74 -10.10 -4.22
CA ILE A 162 -6.45 -10.59 -3.77
C ILE A 162 -5.38 -10.27 -4.83
N PRO A 163 -4.38 -9.44 -4.53
CA PRO A 163 -3.30 -9.20 -5.47
C PRO A 163 -2.38 -10.43 -5.59
N ILE A 164 -1.98 -10.74 -6.82
CA ILE A 164 -0.94 -11.72 -7.18
C ILE A 164 0.33 -10.95 -7.52
N THR A 165 1.39 -11.16 -6.74
CA THR A 165 2.56 -10.27 -6.67
C THR A 165 3.88 -11.03 -6.75
N GLN A 166 4.95 -10.31 -7.10
CA GLN A 166 6.34 -10.79 -7.03
C GLN A 166 7.04 -10.30 -5.75
N LEU A 167 6.27 -9.90 -4.73
CA LEU A 167 6.89 -9.47 -3.47
C LEU A 167 7.62 -10.66 -2.87
N ASP A 168 8.89 -10.48 -2.51
CA ASP A 168 9.61 -11.47 -1.73
C ASP A 168 9.02 -11.56 -0.30
N PRO A 169 9.31 -12.62 0.47
CA PRO A 169 8.76 -12.81 1.80
C PRO A 169 9.02 -11.64 2.77
N TYR A 170 10.12 -10.92 2.59
CA TYR A 170 10.47 -9.78 3.43
C TYR A 170 9.67 -8.53 3.03
N LEU A 171 9.57 -8.23 1.73
CA LEU A 171 8.75 -7.14 1.21
C LEU A 171 7.24 -7.37 1.38
N TYR A 172 6.81 -8.62 1.51
CA TYR A 172 5.42 -8.97 1.85
C TYR A 172 5.09 -8.74 3.34
N SER A 173 6.10 -8.61 4.21
CA SER A 173 5.90 -8.68 5.67
C SER A 173 4.93 -7.63 6.25
N HIS A 174 4.80 -6.45 5.64
CA HIS A 174 3.84 -5.41 6.05
C HIS A 174 2.40 -5.70 5.60
N LEU A 175 2.23 -6.62 4.66
CA LEU A 175 0.93 -7.02 4.10
C LEU A 175 0.44 -8.39 4.60
N LYS A 176 1.14 -9.00 5.57
CA LYS A 176 0.88 -10.36 6.05
C LYS A 176 -0.51 -10.63 6.64
N GLU A 177 -1.23 -9.57 7.00
CA GLU A 177 -2.60 -9.68 7.56
C GLU A 177 -3.68 -9.68 6.49
N GLY A 178 -3.30 -9.48 5.21
CA GLY A 178 -4.17 -9.60 4.07
C GLY A 178 -3.93 -10.90 3.29
N PRO A 179 -4.97 -11.44 2.62
CA PRO A 179 -4.76 -12.48 1.64
C PRO A 179 -4.06 -11.87 0.41
N ILE A 180 -2.79 -12.21 0.25
CA ILE A 180 -1.95 -11.82 -0.89
C ILE A 180 -1.20 -13.04 -1.36
N ILE A 181 -1.06 -13.18 -2.67
CA ILE A 181 -0.16 -14.15 -3.26
C ILE A 181 1.16 -13.43 -3.51
N TYR A 182 2.21 -13.86 -2.82
CA TYR A 182 3.56 -13.33 -2.91
C TYR A 182 4.50 -14.42 -3.43
N ASP A 183 5.74 -14.07 -3.75
CA ASP A 183 6.74 -14.98 -4.33
C ASP A 183 6.25 -15.71 -5.60
N ASN A 184 5.42 -15.03 -6.41
CA ASN A 184 4.88 -15.58 -7.64
C ASN A 184 5.64 -15.07 -8.86
N ASP A 185 6.21 -15.98 -9.64
CA ASP A 185 6.79 -15.73 -10.96
C ASP A 185 5.95 -16.30 -12.11
N ASN A 186 4.95 -17.14 -11.81
CA ASN A 186 4.04 -17.71 -12.79
C ASN A 186 2.91 -16.72 -13.16
N TRP A 187 2.88 -16.32 -14.43
CA TRP A 187 1.87 -15.42 -14.97
C TRP A 187 0.90 -16.08 -15.95
N ASN A 188 0.94 -17.40 -16.09
CA ASN A 188 0.02 -18.13 -16.95
C ASN A 188 -1.40 -18.08 -16.38
N LEU A 189 -2.30 -17.34 -17.03
CA LEU A 189 -3.67 -17.15 -16.55
C LEU A 189 -4.46 -18.46 -16.44
N THR A 190 -4.23 -19.42 -17.33
CA THR A 190 -4.92 -20.71 -17.29
C THR A 190 -4.52 -21.49 -16.05
N GLU A 191 -3.22 -21.55 -15.77
CA GLU A 191 -2.70 -22.25 -14.60
C GLU A 191 -3.11 -21.57 -13.29
N LEU A 192 -2.96 -20.24 -13.21
CA LEU A 192 -3.44 -19.46 -12.07
C LEU A 192 -4.93 -19.71 -11.83
N THR A 193 -5.77 -19.62 -12.86
CA THR A 193 -7.22 -19.83 -12.72
C THR A 193 -7.54 -21.24 -12.20
N SER A 194 -6.73 -22.25 -12.53
CA SER A 194 -6.94 -23.63 -12.09
C SER A 194 -6.43 -23.93 -10.67
N THR A 195 -5.49 -23.14 -10.15
CA THR A 195 -4.79 -23.39 -8.87
C THR A 195 -5.26 -22.48 -7.73
N LEU A 196 -5.84 -21.33 -8.05
CA LEU A 196 -6.34 -20.37 -7.07
C LEU A 196 -7.52 -20.92 -6.26
N THR A 197 -7.53 -20.63 -4.96
CA THR A 197 -8.55 -21.12 -4.03
C THR A 197 -9.91 -20.48 -4.29
N LEU A 198 -10.98 -21.29 -4.29
CA LEU A 198 -12.36 -20.81 -4.41
C LEU A 198 -13.26 -21.44 -3.33
N PRO A 199 -14.12 -20.65 -2.64
CA PRO A 199 -14.23 -19.18 -2.74
C PRO A 199 -12.94 -18.50 -2.25
N ALA A 200 -12.62 -17.35 -2.85
CA ALA A 200 -11.43 -16.60 -2.45
C ALA A 200 -11.56 -16.16 -0.97
N PRO A 201 -10.46 -16.19 -0.20
CA PRO A 201 -10.45 -15.69 1.17
C PRO A 201 -10.99 -14.26 1.28
N LYS A 202 -11.68 -13.96 2.38
CA LYS A 202 -12.14 -12.59 2.66
C LYS A 202 -10.95 -11.66 2.81
N VAL A 203 -10.97 -10.56 2.05
CA VAL A 203 -9.90 -9.56 2.08
C VAL A 203 -10.07 -8.62 3.27
N ASN A 204 -8.99 -8.41 4.03
CA ASN A 204 -8.93 -7.36 5.04
C ASN A 204 -8.84 -5.99 4.36
N ARG A 205 -9.99 -5.35 4.16
CA ARG A 205 -10.06 -4.01 3.55
C ARG A 205 -9.56 -2.90 4.48
N ASN A 206 -9.30 -3.15 5.76
CA ASN A 206 -8.79 -2.11 6.65
C ASN A 206 -7.36 -1.68 6.31
N MET A 207 -6.64 -2.49 5.52
CA MET A 207 -5.26 -2.24 5.10
C MET A 207 -5.09 -0.99 4.20
N ILE A 208 -6.17 -0.35 3.77
CA ILE A 208 -6.12 0.92 3.04
C ILE A 208 -6.29 2.15 3.93
N PHE A 209 -6.58 1.97 5.23
CA PHE A 209 -6.76 3.06 6.19
C PHE A 209 -5.47 3.38 6.94
N GLU A 210 -5.33 4.64 7.35
CA GLU A 210 -4.16 5.15 8.05
C GLU A 210 -3.98 4.46 9.40
N GLU A 211 -5.08 4.23 10.14
CA GLU A 211 -5.09 3.60 11.45
C GLU A 211 -4.44 2.21 11.42
N TYR A 212 -4.69 1.41 10.39
CA TYR A 212 -4.06 0.10 10.23
C TYR A 212 -2.53 0.22 10.13
N TRP A 213 -2.03 1.23 9.42
CA TRP A 213 -0.59 1.44 9.26
C TRP A 213 0.06 2.02 10.51
N MET A 214 -0.66 2.85 11.25
CA MET A 214 -0.24 3.29 12.59
C MET A 214 -0.10 2.09 13.54
N GLU A 215 -1.10 1.20 13.56
CA GLU A 215 -1.05 -0.06 14.33
C GLU A 215 0.13 -0.94 13.91
N TYR A 216 0.35 -1.11 12.60
CA TYR A 216 1.49 -1.86 12.09
C TYR A 216 2.83 -1.29 12.57
N VAL A 217 2.99 0.04 12.51
CA VAL A 217 4.20 0.71 12.98
C VAL A 217 4.40 0.52 14.49
N GLU A 218 3.37 0.73 15.31
CA GLU A 218 3.45 0.53 16.76
C GLU A 218 3.78 -0.93 17.12
N ARG A 219 3.23 -1.90 16.37
CA ARG A 219 3.50 -3.33 16.54
C ARG A 219 4.95 -3.68 16.20
N VAL A 220 5.49 -3.18 15.09
CA VAL A 220 6.89 -3.43 14.70
C VAL A 220 7.86 -2.78 15.69
N VAL A 221 7.57 -1.57 16.15
CA VAL A 221 8.38 -0.87 17.16
C VAL A 221 8.23 -1.51 18.55
N GLY A 222 7.13 -2.20 18.80
CA GLY A 222 6.84 -2.88 20.07
C GLY A 222 6.35 -1.94 21.18
N ARG A 223 5.86 -0.73 20.84
CA ARG A 223 5.29 0.21 21.82
C ARG A 223 4.35 1.24 21.19
N PRO A 224 3.41 1.81 21.97
CA PRO A 224 2.59 2.92 21.52
C PRO A 224 3.40 4.17 21.20
N LEU A 225 3.08 4.85 20.10
CA LEU A 225 3.77 6.05 19.64
C LEU A 225 2.95 7.31 19.92
N TRP A 226 3.53 8.46 19.60
CA TRP A 226 2.82 9.74 19.56
C TRP A 226 2.76 10.15 18.10
N TRP A 227 1.54 10.25 17.58
CA TRP A 227 1.29 10.60 16.19
C TRP A 227 0.98 12.09 16.10
N TRP A 228 1.37 12.72 15.00
CA TRP A 228 1.01 14.11 14.74
C TRP A 228 -0.27 14.13 13.91
N ASP A 229 -1.37 14.49 14.55
CA ASP A 229 -2.63 14.74 13.86
C ASP A 229 -2.56 16.10 13.16
N VAL A 230 -2.47 16.07 11.82
CA VAL A 230 -2.38 17.27 10.99
C VAL A 230 -3.67 18.08 11.04
N VAL A 231 -4.83 17.42 11.20
CA VAL A 231 -6.14 18.07 11.22
C VAL A 231 -6.33 18.85 12.51
N ASP A 232 -6.01 18.23 13.64
CA ASP A 232 -6.15 18.85 14.96
C ASP A 232 -4.89 19.64 15.40
N ALA A 233 -3.83 19.61 14.58
CA ALA A 233 -2.51 20.20 14.85
C ALA A 233 -1.96 19.84 16.25
N LYS A 234 -2.15 18.58 16.67
CA LYS A 234 -1.78 18.10 18.01
C LYS A 234 -1.13 16.72 17.95
N ARG A 235 -0.43 16.38 19.03
CA ARG A 235 0.01 15.00 19.26
C ARG A 235 -1.13 14.20 19.85
N SER A 236 -1.36 13.00 19.31
CA SER A 236 -2.38 12.08 19.81
C SER A 236 -1.84 10.66 19.90
N LYS A 237 -2.42 9.87 20.80
CA LYS A 237 -2.31 8.41 20.76
C LYS A 237 -3.22 7.85 19.70
N LEU A 238 -2.88 6.67 19.17
CA LEU A 238 -3.72 5.99 18.17
C LEU A 238 -5.18 5.86 18.62
N ALA A 239 -5.44 5.50 19.88
CA ALA A 239 -6.81 5.42 20.42
C ALA A 239 -7.55 6.77 20.38
N GLU A 240 -6.86 7.87 20.63
CA GLU A 240 -7.42 9.23 20.58
C GLU A 240 -7.66 9.68 19.13
N PHE A 241 -6.74 9.32 18.23
CA PHE A 241 -6.84 9.58 16.80
C PHE A 241 -8.04 8.85 16.17
N ALA A 242 -8.20 7.56 16.46
CA ALA A 242 -9.32 6.77 15.98
C ALA A 242 -10.67 7.31 16.49
N ALA A 243 -10.72 7.73 17.77
CA ALA A 243 -11.93 8.33 18.34
C ALA A 243 -12.29 9.67 17.69
N SER A 244 -11.31 10.56 17.44
CA SER A 244 -11.58 11.86 16.81
C SER A 244 -12.15 11.71 15.39
N ASN A 245 -11.66 10.73 14.62
CA ASN A 245 -12.17 10.43 13.28
C ASN A 245 -13.62 9.92 13.30
N GLN A 246 -13.99 9.09 14.28
CA GLN A 246 -15.37 8.61 14.42
C GLN A 246 -16.36 9.75 14.72
N TYR A 247 -16.00 10.67 15.63
CA TYR A 247 -16.86 11.82 15.96
C TYR A 247 -17.06 12.76 14.77
N LYS A 248 -16.02 13.01 13.96
CA LYS A 248 -16.10 13.89 12.78
C LYS A 248 -17.00 13.33 11.68
N LEU A 249 -17.04 12.00 11.52
CA LEU A 249 -17.95 11.35 10.58
C LEU A 249 -19.41 11.55 11.01
N GLN A 250 -19.70 11.39 12.30
CA GLN A 250 -21.06 11.58 12.83
C GLN A 250 -21.57 13.02 12.73
N SER A 251 -20.70 14.03 12.83
CA SER A 251 -21.11 15.44 12.72
C SER A 251 -21.38 15.91 11.30
N ASN A 252 -20.81 15.24 10.29
CA ASN A 252 -20.97 15.61 8.88
C ASN A 252 -22.23 15.03 8.23
N ASP A 253 -22.88 14.04 8.86
CA ASP A 253 -24.16 13.47 8.41
C ASP A 253 -25.39 14.28 8.89
N THR A 254 -25.16 15.43 9.55
CA THR A 254 -26.21 16.32 10.10
C THR A 254 -26.35 17.67 9.38
N LEU A 255 -25.82 17.84 8.16
CA LEU A 255 -25.96 19.05 7.34
C LEU A 255 -26.57 18.77 5.97
#